data_AF-A0A2W2F6L9-F1
#
_entry.id   AF-A0A2W2F6L9-F1
#
_cell.length_a   1.000
_cell.length_b   1.000
_cell.length_c   1.000
_cell.angle_alpha   90.00
_cell.angle_beta   90.00
_cell.angle_gamma   90.00
#
_symmetry.space_group_name_H-M   'P 1'
#
loop_
_entity.id
_entity.type
_entity.pdbx_description
1 polymer ?
#
loop_
_entity_poly.entity_id
_entity_poly.type
_entity_poly.pdbx_seq_one_letter_code
_entity_poly.pdbx_strand_id
1 'polypeptide(L)'
;MRRYRNGRGAAALAGVYAGLVVLLGAVSSVILLTVPDPILLSGVALMIVTFPLGPLVWWGWDAVPSQPADPVLLIVVLTAAGLLQAYLIWRFSRGPAIPEGGAG
;
A
#
# COMPACT_ATOMS: atom_id res chain seq x y z
N MET A 1 -27.18 6.20 -1.48
CA MET A 1 -25.76 5.86 -1.17
C MET A 1 -25.77 4.50 -0.50
N ARG A 2 -25.25 3.45 -1.13
CA ARG A 2 -25.34 2.08 -0.58
C ARG A 2 -24.65 1.99 0.77
N ARG A 3 -25.40 1.68 1.83
CA ARG A 3 -24.84 1.34 3.15
C ARG A 3 -24.27 -0.08 3.09
N TYR A 4 -23.05 -0.25 3.58
CA TYR A 4 -22.41 -1.55 3.73
C TYR A 4 -22.40 -1.92 5.21
N ARG A 5 -22.64 -3.20 5.52
CA ARG A 5 -22.77 -3.71 6.90
C ARG A 5 -21.59 -3.30 7.80
N ASN A 6 -20.37 -3.36 7.27
CA ASN A 6 -19.15 -2.97 7.97
C ASN A 6 -18.43 -1.78 7.31
N GLY A 7 -19.15 -0.99 6.49
CA GLY A 7 -18.54 0.01 5.60
C GLY A 7 -17.67 1.05 6.29
N ARG A 8 -18.08 1.53 7.48
CA ARG A 8 -17.33 2.54 8.25
C ARG A 8 -16.03 1.97 8.85
N GLY A 9 -16.10 0.80 9.49
CA GLY A 9 -14.92 0.14 10.05
C GLY A 9 -13.92 -0.29 8.97
N ALA A 10 -14.43 -0.83 7.86
CA ALA A 10 -13.63 -1.17 6.69
C ALA A 10 -12.92 0.05 6.09
N ALA A 11 -13.62 1.19 5.98
CA ALA A 11 -13.04 2.42 5.47
C ALA A 11 -11.99 3.00 6.43
N ALA A 12 -12.22 2.94 7.75
CA ALA A 12 -11.26 3.38 8.74
C ALA A 12 -9.97 2.55 8.70
N LEU A 13 -10.07 1.22 8.72
CA LEU A 13 -8.91 0.32 8.66
C LEU A 13 -8.11 0.49 7.37
N ALA A 14 -8.80 0.49 6.22
CA ALA A 14 -8.14 0.69 4.94
C ALA A 14 -7.52 2.08 4.80
N GLY A 15 -8.19 3.11 5.34
CA GLY A 15 -7.68 4.48 5.36
C GLY A 15 -6.41 4.62 6.22
N VAL A 16 -6.40 4.05 7.43
CA VAL A 16 -5.23 4.04 8.30
C VAL A 16 -4.06 3.33 7.62
N TYR A 17 -4.31 2.17 7.03
CA TYR A 17 -3.28 1.41 6.32
C TYR A 17 -2.76 2.16 5.09
N ALA A 18 -3.64 2.74 4.26
CA ALA A 18 -3.25 3.56 3.12
C ALA A 18 -2.42 4.78 3.55
N GLY A 19 -2.82 5.45 4.64
CA GLY A 19 -2.07 6.56 5.20
C GLY A 19 -0.66 6.16 5.63
N LEU A 20 -0.52 5.00 6.27
CA LEU A 20 0.77 4.42 6.64
C LEU A 20 1.66 4.16 5.43
N VAL A 21 1.11 3.55 4.37
CA VAL A 21 1.83 3.27 3.12
C VAL A 21 2.30 4.56 2.47
N VAL A 22 1.44 5.57 2.35
CA VAL A 22 1.80 6.88 1.75
C VAL A 22 2.85 7.59 2.58
N LEU A 23 2.71 7.61 3.91
CA LEU A 23 3.68 8.22 4.81
C LEU A 23 5.05 7.58 4.67
N LEU A 24 5.11 6.24 4.66
CA LEU A 24 6.36 5.50 4.47
C LEU A 24 6.95 5.74 3.09
N GLY A 25 6.13 5.76 2.04
CA GLY A 25 6.53 6.12 0.68
C GLY A 25 7.20 7.50 0.64
N ALA A 26 6.53 8.51 1.17
CA ALA A 26 7.02 9.89 1.19
C ALA A 26 8.31 10.03 2.00
N VAL A 27 8.36 9.48 3.23
CA VAL A 27 9.55 9.54 4.08
C VAL A 27 10.73 8.83 3.42
N SER A 28 10.50 7.67 2.79
CA SER A 28 11.56 6.93 2.11
C SER A 28 12.11 7.71 0.92
N SER A 29 11.25 8.32 0.10
CA SER A 29 11.67 9.17 -1.01
C SER A 29 12.45 10.40 -0.53
N VAL A 30 11.99 11.08 0.53
CA VAL A 30 12.71 12.23 1.09
C VAL A 30 14.08 11.83 1.59
N ILE A 31 14.19 10.73 2.35
CA ILE A 31 15.49 10.22 2.84
C ILE A 31 16.42 9.91 1.66
N LEU A 32 15.91 9.22 0.63
CA LEU A 32 16.71 8.86 -0.53
C LEU A 32 17.23 10.07 -1.33
N LEU A 33 16.43 11.14 -1.38
CA LEU A 33 16.77 12.37 -2.13
C LEU A 33 17.60 13.37 -1.32
N THR A 34 17.65 13.25 0.01
CA THR A 34 18.29 14.23 0.89
C THR A 34 19.49 13.70 1.67
N VAL A 35 19.60 12.37 1.84
CA VAL A 35 20.69 11.75 2.58
C VAL A 35 21.71 11.18 1.59
N PRO A 36 23.00 11.57 1.66
CA PRO A 36 24.03 11.11 0.73
C PRO A 36 24.27 9.60 0.74
N ASP A 37 24.12 8.96 1.91
CA ASP A 37 24.23 7.50 2.12
C ASP A 37 23.00 6.99 2.88
N PRO A 38 21.84 6.86 2.22
CA PRO A 38 20.61 6.49 2.88
C PRO A 38 20.68 5.02 3.32
N ILE A 39 20.53 4.76 4.62
CA ILE A 39 20.37 3.39 5.11
C ILE A 39 19.06 2.84 4.51
N LEU A 40 19.16 1.72 3.78
CA LEU A 40 18.05 1.02 3.09
C LEU A 40 16.88 0.57 3.99
N LEU A 41 16.92 0.85 5.30
CA LEU A 41 15.90 0.50 6.31
C LEU A 41 14.50 0.99 5.95
N SER A 42 14.36 2.16 5.32
CA SER A 42 13.06 2.74 4.95
C SER A 42 12.39 1.99 3.80
N GLY A 43 13.17 1.59 2.79
CA GLY A 43 12.70 0.71 1.70
C GLY A 43 12.36 -0.70 2.18
N VAL A 44 13.15 -1.24 3.12
CA VAL A 44 12.84 -2.52 3.79
C VAL A 44 11.55 -2.43 4.61
N ALA A 45 11.32 -1.32 5.31
CA ALA A 45 10.08 -1.10 6.05
C ALA A 45 8.85 -1.06 5.12
N LEU A 46 8.94 -0.40 3.96
CA LEU A 46 7.90 -0.44 2.93
C LEU A 46 7.64 -1.86 2.42
N MET A 47 8.70 -2.62 2.17
CA MET A 47 8.60 -4.00 1.70
C MET A 47 7.93 -4.91 2.75
N ILE A 48 8.20 -4.69 4.04
CA ILE A 48 7.54 -5.40 5.15
C ILE A 48 6.07 -4.98 5.26
N VAL A 49 5.78 -3.68 5.21
CA VAL A 49 4.41 -3.16 5.34
C VAL A 49 3.53 -3.58 4.16
N THR A 50 4.13 -3.78 2.99
CA THR A 50 3.46 -4.27 1.78
C THR A 50 3.44 -5.79 1.65
N PHE A 51 3.78 -6.55 2.69
CA PHE A 51 3.62 -8.00 2.68
C PHE A 51 2.14 -8.39 2.51
N PRO A 52 1.72 -9.30 1.60
CA PRO A 52 2.51 -10.27 0.82
C PRO A 52 3.00 -9.82 -0.57
N LEU A 53 2.70 -8.59 -1.01
CA LEU A 53 3.13 -8.09 -2.32
C LEU A 53 4.61 -7.65 -2.34
N GLY A 54 5.21 -7.29 -1.20
CA GLY A 54 6.62 -6.92 -1.10
C GLY A 54 7.58 -7.94 -1.75
N PRO A 55 7.49 -9.24 -1.42
CA PRO A 55 8.26 -10.29 -2.08
C PRO A 55 7.96 -10.45 -3.58
N LEU A 56 6.71 -10.22 -4.03
CA LEU A 56 6.34 -10.28 -5.45
C LEU A 56 6.92 -9.11 -6.25
N VAL A 57 6.97 -7.93 -5.64
CA VAL A 57 7.65 -6.76 -6.22
C VAL A 57 9.15 -7.00 -6.28
N TRP A 58 9.73 -7.60 -5.25
CA TRP A 58 11.15 -8.01 -5.25
C TRP A 58 11.46 -9.03 -6.36
N TRP A 59 10.63 -10.06 -6.52
CA TRP A 59 10.81 -11.07 -7.59
C TRP A 59 10.56 -10.48 -8.99
N GLY A 60 9.59 -9.58 -9.13
CA GLY A 60 9.35 -8.86 -10.38
C GLY A 60 10.46 -7.88 -10.74
N TRP A 61 11.27 -7.45 -9.77
CA TRP A 61 12.39 -6.56 -9.98
C TRP A 61 13.47 -7.18 -10.86
N ASP A 62 13.69 -8.49 -10.78
CA ASP A 62 14.61 -9.22 -11.66
C ASP A 62 14.17 -9.21 -13.14
N ALA A 63 12.91 -8.90 -13.42
CA ALA A 63 12.38 -8.74 -14.78
C ALA A 63 12.48 -7.30 -15.32
N VAL A 64 12.88 -6.33 -14.49
CA VAL A 64 13.05 -4.92 -14.88
C VAL A 64 14.46 -4.73 -15.45
N PRO A 65 14.63 -4.18 -16.67
CA PRO A 65 15.94 -4.00 -17.29
C PRO A 65 16.89 -3.14 -16.45
N SER A 66 18.16 -3.52 -16.42
CA SER A 66 19.22 -3.09 -15.48
C SER A 66 19.77 -1.66 -15.65
N GLN A 67 19.03 -0.70 -16.22
CA GLN A 67 19.46 0.71 -16.30
C GLN A 67 18.71 1.58 -15.31
N PRO A 68 19.40 2.56 -14.70
CA PRO A 68 19.67 2.50 -13.27
C PRO A 68 18.38 2.16 -12.53
N ALA A 69 18.42 1.12 -11.71
CA ALA A 69 17.42 0.77 -10.73
C ALA A 69 17.14 2.00 -9.83
N ASP A 70 16.32 2.94 -10.31
CA ASP A 70 16.05 4.19 -9.62
C ASP A 70 15.31 3.81 -8.34
N PRO A 71 15.93 3.98 -7.17
CA PRO A 71 15.32 3.52 -5.93
C PRO A 71 14.01 4.27 -5.66
N VAL A 72 13.82 5.45 -6.26
CA VAL A 72 12.56 6.18 -6.26
C VAL A 72 11.47 5.41 -6.99
N LEU A 73 11.77 4.85 -8.17
CA LEU A 73 10.82 4.01 -8.91
C LEU A 73 10.39 2.79 -8.10
N LEU A 74 11.33 2.15 -7.38
CA LEU A 74 11.01 1.04 -6.48
C LEU A 74 10.05 1.48 -5.36
N ILE A 75 10.31 2.61 -4.71
CA ILE A 75 9.44 3.17 -3.67
C ILE A 75 8.04 3.47 -4.22
N VAL A 76 7.94 4.02 -5.43
CA VAL A 76 6.67 4.29 -6.10
C VAL A 76 5.90 3.00 -6.36
N VAL A 77 6.55 1.95 -6.88
CA VAL A 77 5.93 0.64 -7.12
C VAL A 77 5.44 0.00 -5.83
N LEU A 78 6.27 0.02 -4.77
CA LEU A 78 5.87 -0.50 -3.45
C LEU A 78 4.70 0.28 -2.86
N THR A 79 4.71 1.61 -2.99
CA THR A 79 3.60 2.46 -2.54
C THR A 79 2.31 2.13 -3.29
N ALA A 80 2.38 1.96 -4.61
CA ALA A 80 1.23 1.55 -5.42
C ALA A 80 0.69 0.16 -5.02
N ALA A 81 1.59 -0.80 -4.75
CA ALA A 81 1.21 -2.13 -4.26
C ALA A 81 0.51 -2.06 -2.89
N GLY A 82 1.03 -1.26 -1.95
CA GLY A 82 0.40 -1.05 -0.64
C GLY A 82 -0.97 -0.37 -0.74
N LEU A 83 -1.16 0.57 -1.65
CA LEU A 83 -2.46 1.17 -1.92
C LEU A 83 -3.46 0.18 -2.51
N LEU A 84 -3.00 -0.71 -3.39
CA LEU A 84 -3.82 -1.81 -3.91
C LEU A 84 -4.23 -2.77 -2.78
N GLN A 85 -3.33 -3.08 -1.84
CA GLN A 85 -3.67 -3.86 -0.65
C GLN A 85 -4.70 -3.16 0.22
N ALA A 86 -4.57 -1.86 0.45
CA ALA A 86 -5.56 -1.07 1.18
C ALA A 86 -6.95 -1.18 0.54
N TYR A 87 -7.01 -1.07 -0.79
CA TYR A 87 -8.25 -1.25 -1.55
C TYR A 87 -8.83 -2.65 -1.37
N LEU A 88 -8.01 -3.70 -1.45
CA LEU A 88 -8.45 -5.08 -1.25
C LEU A 88 -8.96 -5.30 0.18
N ILE A 89 -8.25 -4.81 1.20
CA ILE A 89 -8.69 -4.85 2.60
C ILE A 89 -10.07 -4.22 2.73
N TRP A 90 -10.28 -3.03 2.18
CA TRP A 90 -11.58 -2.38 2.17
C TRP A 90 -12.63 -3.22 1.43
N ARG A 91 -12.29 -3.74 0.25
CA ARG A 91 -13.20 -4.51 -0.62
C ARG A 91 -13.72 -5.77 0.06
N PHE A 92 -12.86 -6.49 0.77
CA PHE A 92 -13.20 -7.72 1.49
C PHE A 92 -13.88 -7.43 2.83
N SER A 93 -13.41 -6.44 3.59
CA SER A 93 -13.95 -6.15 4.93
C SER A 93 -15.28 -5.39 4.93
N ARG A 94 -15.60 -4.61 3.88
CA ARG A 94 -16.87 -3.85 3.82
C ARG A 94 -18.11 -4.72 3.84
N GLY A 95 -18.01 -5.98 3.42
CA GLY A 95 -19.12 -6.92 3.35
C GLY A 95 -20.15 -6.56 2.26
N PRO A 96 -21.25 -7.31 2.15
CA PRO A 96 -22.31 -7.06 1.18
C PRO A 96 -23.02 -5.73 1.44
N ALA A 97 -23.57 -5.14 0.36
CA ALA A 97 -24.41 -3.96 0.46
C ALA A 97 -25.71 -4.33 1.19
N ILE A 98 -26.13 -3.50 2.15
CA ILE A 98 -27.42 -3.64 2.81
C ILE A 98 -28.50 -3.26 1.78
N PRO A 99 -29.48 -4.13 1.50
CA PRO A 99 -30.61 -3.78 0.65
C PRO A 99 -31.39 -2.63 1.28
N GLU A 100 -31.73 -1.59 0.51
CA GLU A 100 -32.46 -0.40 1.00
C GLU A 100 -33.93 -0.68 1.38
N GLY A 101 -34.35 -1.95 1.59
CA GLY A 101 -35.74 -2.32 1.85
C GLY A 101 -35.98 -3.56 2.75
N GLY A 102 -34.98 -4.03 3.51
CA GLY A 102 -35.15 -5.20 4.36
C GLY A 102 -35.71 -4.88 5.74
N ALA A 103 -37.03 -4.92 5.88
CA ALA A 103 -37.69 -5.20 7.16
C ALA A 103 -37.33 -6.62 7.62
N GLY A 104 -37.10 -6.77 8.93
CA GLY A 104 -36.78 -8.02 9.61
C GLY A 104 -36.43 -7.71 11.06
#